data_AF-A0A9D1LDJ3-F1
#
_entry.id   AF-A0A9D1LDJ3-F1
#
_cell.length_a   1.000
_cell.length_b   1.000
_cell.length_c   1.000
_cell.angle_alpha   90.00
_cell.angle_beta   90.00
_cell.angle_gamma   90.00
#
_symmetry.space_group_name_H-M   'P 1'
#
loop_
_entity.id
_entity.type
_entity.pdbx_description
1 polymer ?
#
loop_
_entity_poly.entity_id
_entity_poly.type
_entity_poly.pdbx_seq_one_letter_code
_entity_poly.pdbx_strand_id
1 'polypeptide(L)'
;MEEIFLALQSLRVPAVPGEYDLHLMIAQALTRAGIVYHHEYRLAPRRRIDFLIGRIGLEVKKSRPASRALIAQLRRYLESEEVDALIVVAQRSVPLPRKILGKPVILFSLDRLWGVALP
;
A
#
# COMPACT_ATOMS: atom_id res chain seq x y z
N MET A 1 -5.69 -10.75 2.33
CA MET A 1 -4.56 -10.26 1.50
C MET A 1 -4.93 -10.34 0.02
N GLU A 2 -5.29 -11.51 -0.50
CA GLU A 2 -5.69 -11.69 -1.91
C GLU A 2 -6.81 -10.74 -2.37
N GLU A 3 -7.89 -10.60 -1.60
CA GLU A 3 -8.99 -9.66 -1.89
C GLU A 3 -8.52 -8.19 -1.99
N ILE A 4 -7.54 -7.80 -1.17
CA ILE A 4 -6.93 -6.46 -1.24
C ILE A 4 -6.21 -6.28 -2.58
N PHE A 5 -5.46 -7.30 -3.02
CA PHE A 5 -4.79 -7.26 -4.32
C PHE A 5 -5.79 -7.18 -5.47
N LEU A 6 -6.87 -7.97 -5.43
CA LEU A 6 -7.92 -7.94 -6.44
C LEU A 6 -8.60 -6.55 -6.49
N ALA A 7 -8.88 -5.95 -5.33
CA ALA A 7 -9.42 -4.61 -5.26
C ALA A 7 -8.44 -3.58 -5.87
N LEU A 8 -7.15 -3.65 -5.53
CA LEU A 8 -6.12 -2.76 -6.08
C LEU A 8 -5.90 -2.97 -7.60
N GLN A 9 -6.05 -4.19 -8.11
CA GLN A 9 -5.96 -4.48 -9.55
C GLN A 9 -7.10 -3.86 -10.36
N SER A 10 -8.25 -3.58 -9.72
CA SER A 10 -9.39 -2.91 -10.36
C SER A 10 -9.18 -1.41 -10.61
N LEU A 11 -8.10 -0.82 -10.08
CA LEU A 11 -7.84 0.61 -10.16
C LEU A 11 -7.55 1.05 -11.60
N ARG A 12 -8.29 2.06 -12.07
CA ARG A 12 -8.05 2.73 -13.36
C ARG A 12 -7.31 4.05 -13.15
N VAL A 13 -6.03 3.94 -12.80
CA VAL A 13 -5.19 5.09 -12.41
C VAL A 13 -4.83 5.94 -13.64
N PRO A 14 -5.05 7.28 -13.62
CA PRO A 14 -4.61 8.16 -14.71
C PRO A 14 -3.09 8.20 -14.82
N ALA A 15 -2.51 8.67 -15.93
CA ALA A 15 -1.06 8.63 -16.16
C ALA A 15 -0.22 9.38 -15.09
N VAL A 16 -0.77 10.42 -14.47
CA VAL A 16 -0.12 11.19 -13.40
C VAL A 16 -1.14 11.52 -12.30
N PRO A 17 -1.46 10.60 -11.40
CA PRO A 17 -2.37 10.88 -10.29
C PRO A 17 -1.65 11.70 -9.21
N GLY A 18 -2.40 12.54 -8.50
CA GLY A 18 -2.00 13.04 -7.20
C GLY A 18 -1.97 11.90 -6.17
N GLU A 19 -1.23 12.09 -5.07
CA GLU A 19 -1.26 11.13 -3.95
C GLU A 19 -2.67 11.08 -3.35
N TYR A 20 -3.29 12.25 -3.14
CA TYR A 20 -4.68 12.36 -2.70
C TYR A 20 -5.65 11.58 -3.60
N ASP A 21 -5.49 11.68 -4.93
CA ASP A 21 -6.31 10.92 -5.88
C ASP A 21 -6.13 9.42 -5.70
N LEU A 22 -4.89 8.94 -5.51
CA LEU A 22 -4.62 7.52 -5.26
C LEU A 22 -5.28 7.03 -3.97
N HIS A 23 -5.23 7.80 -2.90
CA HIS A 23 -5.93 7.45 -1.66
C HIS A 23 -7.44 7.32 -1.88
N LEU A 24 -8.06 8.30 -2.56
CA LEU A 24 -9.49 8.25 -2.86
C LEU A 24 -9.84 7.02 -3.72
N MET A 25 -9.04 6.74 -4.75
CA MET A 25 -9.28 5.60 -5.62
C MET A 25 -9.12 4.25 -4.90
N ILE A 26 -8.12 4.12 -4.04
CA ILE A 26 -7.92 2.92 -3.19
C ILE A 26 -9.10 2.76 -2.24
N ALA A 27 -9.49 3.82 -1.52
CA ALA A 27 -10.63 3.82 -0.61
C ALA A 27 -11.91 3.37 -1.31
N GLN A 28 -12.19 3.90 -2.51
CA GLN A 28 -13.33 3.50 -3.31
C GLN A 28 -13.25 2.04 -3.79
N ALA A 29 -12.08 1.56 -4.19
CA ALA A 29 -11.90 0.16 -4.61
C ALA A 29 -12.11 -0.82 -3.46
N LEU A 30 -11.57 -0.53 -2.29
CA LEU A 30 -11.80 -1.33 -1.07
C LEU A 30 -13.29 -1.33 -0.70
N THR A 31 -13.94 -0.16 -0.74
CA THR A 31 -15.38 -0.02 -0.45
C THR A 31 -16.24 -0.83 -1.41
N ARG A 32 -15.97 -0.75 -2.72
CA ARG A 32 -16.70 -1.54 -3.75
C ARG A 32 -16.50 -3.04 -3.58
N ALA A 33 -15.33 -3.46 -3.10
CA ALA A 33 -15.03 -4.85 -2.78
C ALA A 33 -15.62 -5.31 -1.43
N GLY A 34 -16.32 -4.44 -0.68
CA GLY A 34 -16.85 -4.76 0.65
C GLY A 34 -15.77 -4.92 1.73
N ILE A 35 -14.55 -4.43 1.49
CA ILE A 35 -13.43 -4.57 2.41
C ILE A 35 -13.48 -3.43 3.44
N VAL A 36 -13.54 -3.80 4.72
CA VAL A 36 -13.48 -2.84 5.83
C VAL A 36 -12.04 -2.35 6.04
N TYR A 37 -11.86 -1.04 6.19
CA TYR A 37 -10.56 -0.41 6.42
C TYR A 37 -10.67 0.81 7.33
N HIS A 38 -9.54 1.20 7.90
CA HIS A 38 -9.34 2.50 8.55
C HIS A 38 -8.36 3.33 7.74
N HIS A 39 -8.77 4.51 7.30
CA HIS A 39 -7.92 5.44 6.55
C HIS A 39 -7.13 6.33 7.51
N GLU A 40 -5.88 6.59 7.14
CA GLU A 40 -4.86 7.32 7.88
C GLU A 40 -4.75 6.93 9.38
N TYR A 41 -4.74 5.62 9.62
CA TYR A 41 -4.78 5.01 10.94
C TYR A 41 -3.54 5.32 11.77
N ARG A 42 -3.74 5.66 13.05
CA ARG A 42 -2.67 6.02 13.98
C ARG A 42 -2.13 4.78 14.70
N LEU A 43 -1.01 4.25 14.22
CA LEU A 43 -0.31 3.10 14.83
C LEU A 43 0.43 3.45 16.13
N ALA A 44 0.86 4.71 16.28
CA ALA A 44 1.56 5.19 17.47
C ALA A 44 1.54 6.73 17.54
N PRO A 45 2.01 7.35 18.63
CA PRO A 45 2.24 8.79 18.66
C PRO A 45 3.08 9.24 17.46
N ARG A 46 2.51 10.16 16.66
CA ARG A 46 3.13 10.72 15.43
C ARG A 46 3.43 9.69 14.33
N ARG A 47 2.87 8.48 14.38
CA ARG A 47 3.02 7.44 13.35
C ARG A 47 1.63 7.08 12.81
N ARG A 48 1.39 7.41 11.55
CA ARG A 48 0.16 7.07 10.83
C ARG A 48 0.52 6.24 9.62
N ILE A 49 -0.28 5.24 9.34
CA ILE A 49 -0.25 4.46 8.11
C ILE A 49 -1.45 4.85 7.26
N ASP A 50 -1.30 4.84 5.95
CA ASP A 50 -2.34 5.31 5.04
C ASP A 50 -3.63 4.51 5.16
N PHE A 51 -3.54 3.20 5.28
CA PHE A 51 -4.68 2.34 5.54
C PHE A 51 -4.33 1.18 6.47
N LEU A 52 -5.24 0.82 7.35
CA LEU A 52 -5.23 -0.43 8.10
C LEU A 52 -6.43 -1.28 7.68
N ILE A 53 -6.17 -2.48 7.17
CA ILE A 53 -7.18 -3.43 6.67
C ILE A 53 -7.07 -4.71 7.50
N GLY A 54 -7.90 -4.83 8.52
CA GLY A 54 -7.70 -5.83 9.59
C GLY A 54 -6.35 -5.60 10.26
N ARG A 55 -5.40 -6.52 10.05
CA ARG A 55 -4.01 -6.42 10.56
C ARG A 55 -2.97 -6.20 9.45
N ILE A 56 -3.43 -5.83 8.26
CA ILE A 56 -2.57 -5.53 7.11
C ILE A 56 -2.50 -4.03 6.95
N GLY A 57 -1.28 -3.48 7.04
CA GLY A 57 -1.05 -2.09 6.75
C GLY A 57 -0.83 -1.86 5.25
N LEU A 58 -1.38 -0.79 4.71
CA LEU A 58 -1.15 -0.36 3.33
C LEU A 58 -0.64 1.07 3.32
N GLU A 59 0.48 1.29 2.63
CA GLU A 59 1.14 2.60 2.47
C GLU A 59 1.21 2.96 0.98
N VAL A 60 0.87 4.19 0.61
CA VAL A 60 0.83 4.72 -0.74
C VAL A 60 2.03 5.63 -0.96
N LYS A 61 2.71 5.49 -2.11
CA LYS A 61 3.83 6.35 -2.50
C LYS A 61 3.68 6.81 -3.94
N LYS A 62 3.55 8.13 -4.13
CA LYS A 62 3.54 8.74 -5.47
C LYS A 62 4.92 8.65 -6.14
N SER A 63 5.97 9.06 -5.46
CA SER A 63 7.34 9.10 -6.00
C SER A 63 8.09 7.81 -5.68
N ARG A 64 9.31 7.66 -6.23
CA ARG A 64 10.24 6.58 -5.88
C ARG A 64 11.02 7.01 -4.61
N PRO A 65 10.58 6.67 -3.39
CA PRO A 65 11.33 7.05 -2.20
C PRO A 65 12.70 6.37 -2.20
N ALA A 66 13.67 7.00 -1.52
CA ALA A 66 14.93 6.35 -1.23
C ALA A 66 14.65 5.05 -0.45
N SER A 67 15.07 3.91 -1.00
CA SER A 67 14.75 2.57 -0.46
C SER A 67 15.10 2.46 1.03
N ARG A 68 16.22 3.05 1.47
CA ARG A 68 16.62 3.07 2.89
C ARG A 68 15.62 3.80 3.80
N ALA A 69 15.12 4.95 3.37
CA ALA A 69 14.15 5.74 4.12
C ALA A 69 12.80 5.02 4.20
N LEU A 70 12.37 4.40 3.08
CA LEU A 70 11.17 3.59 3.03
C LEU A 70 11.29 2.38 3.95
N ILE A 71 12.36 1.59 3.87
CA ILE A 71 12.58 0.42 4.75
C ILE A 71 12.56 0.83 6.23
N ALA A 72 13.19 1.95 6.59
CA ALA A 72 13.15 2.45 7.96
C ALA A 72 11.74 2.84 8.41
N GLN A 73 10.92 3.41 7.52
CA GLN A 73 9.51 3.70 7.77
C GLN A 73 8.70 2.42 7.98
N LEU A 74 8.78 1.46 7.05
CA LEU A 74 8.06 0.19 7.12
C LEU A 74 8.43 -0.61 8.38
N ARG A 75 9.71 -0.60 8.77
CA ARG A 75 10.15 -1.23 10.02
C ARG A 75 9.42 -0.66 11.24
N ARG A 76 9.29 0.67 11.34
CA ARG A 76 8.58 1.32 12.46
C ARG A 76 7.09 0.98 12.51
N TYR A 77 6.46 0.68 11.38
CA TYR A 77 5.08 0.20 11.35
C TYR A 77 4.99 -1.26 11.79
N LEU A 78 5.93 -2.10 11.34
CA LEU A 78 5.97 -3.53 11.68
C LEU A 78 6.40 -3.82 13.13
N GLU A 79 6.97 -2.83 13.82
CA GLU A 79 7.14 -2.85 15.28
C GLU A 79 5.81 -2.82 16.04
N SER A 80 4.73 -2.31 15.44
CA SER A 80 3.40 -2.36 16.06
C SER A 80 2.84 -3.78 16.04
N GLU A 81 2.21 -4.17 17.14
CA GLU A 81 1.44 -5.41 17.26
C GLU A 81 0.11 -5.34 16.51
N GLU A 82 -0.27 -4.21 15.92
CA GLU A 82 -1.50 -4.08 15.11
C GLU A 82 -1.28 -4.48 13.64
N VAL A 83 -0.02 -4.62 13.21
CA VAL A 83 0.35 -4.87 11.81
C VAL A 83 1.13 -6.16 11.68
N ASP A 84 0.57 -7.14 10.98
CA ASP A 84 1.22 -8.43 10.69
C ASP A 84 1.90 -8.47 9.32
N ALA A 85 1.49 -7.60 8.39
CA ALA A 85 2.05 -7.51 7.05
C ALA A 85 1.86 -6.10 6.48
N LEU A 86 2.70 -5.73 5.50
CA LEU A 86 2.59 -4.47 4.77
C LEU A 86 2.43 -4.68 3.26
N ILE A 87 1.53 -3.90 2.67
CA ILE A 87 1.47 -3.65 1.23
C ILE A 87 1.95 -2.22 0.99
N VAL A 88 2.92 -2.05 0.09
CA VAL A 88 3.34 -0.74 -0.39
C VAL A 88 2.78 -0.56 -1.80
N VAL A 89 1.88 0.40 -1.99
CA VAL A 89 1.38 0.79 -3.31
C VAL A 89 2.28 1.90 -3.84
N ALA A 90 2.93 1.69 -4.97
CA ALA A 90 3.81 2.70 -5.59
C ALA A 90 3.51 2.85 -7.08
N GLN A 91 3.72 4.05 -7.63
CA GLN A 91 3.61 4.24 -9.08
C GLN A 91 4.64 3.43 -9.87
N ARG A 92 5.85 3.30 -9.33
CA ARG A 92 6.97 2.57 -9.94
C ARG A 92 7.58 1.60 -8.96
N SER A 93 8.16 0.53 -9.50
CA SER A 93 8.84 -0.48 -8.69
C SER A 93 10.02 0.10 -7.88
N VAL A 94 10.13 -0.27 -6.59
CA VAL A 94 11.21 0.09 -5.67
C VAL A 94 11.79 -1.20 -5.08
N PRO A 95 13.11 -1.38 -4.99
CA PRO A 95 13.67 -2.55 -4.32
C PRO A 95 13.27 -2.53 -2.84
N LEU A 96 12.52 -3.56 -2.44
CA LEU A 96 12.06 -3.80 -1.08
C LEU A 96 12.33 -5.26 -0.69
N PRO A 97 12.76 -5.53 0.55
CA PRO A 97 12.86 -6.89 1.05
C PRO A 97 11.46 -7.50 1.18
N ARG A 98 11.33 -8.81 0.92
CA ARG A 98 10.06 -9.54 1.02
C ARG A 98 9.55 -9.68 2.46
N LYS A 99 10.44 -9.49 3.45
CA LYS A 99 10.15 -9.52 4.88
C LYS A 99 10.94 -8.44 5.61
N ILE A 100 10.33 -7.84 6.63
CA ILE A 100 10.98 -6.97 7.61
C ILE A 100 10.50 -7.43 8.99
N LEU A 101 11.41 -7.61 9.95
CA LEU A 101 11.07 -8.16 11.28
C LEU A 101 10.31 -9.51 11.21
N GLY A 102 10.62 -10.35 10.22
CA GLY A 102 9.92 -11.62 9.97
C GLY A 102 8.53 -11.48 9.32
N LYS A 103 7.96 -10.27 9.32
CA LYS A 103 6.63 -9.96 8.78
C LYS A 103 6.68 -9.69 7.27
N PRO A 104 5.69 -10.15 6.48
CA PRO A 104 5.67 -9.94 5.02
C PRO A 104 5.61 -8.48 4.62
N VAL A 105 6.33 -8.13 3.56
CA VAL A 105 6.27 -6.83 2.88
C VAL A 105 6.13 -7.07 1.39
N ILE A 106 5.08 -6.53 0.79
CA ILE A 106 4.76 -6.71 -0.62
C ILE A 106 4.68 -5.36 -1.30
N LEU A 107 5.31 -5.25 -2.47
CA LEU A 107 5.20 -4.09 -3.33
C LEU A 107 4.13 -4.33 -4.39
N PHE A 108 3.13 -3.45 -4.43
CA PHE A 108 2.13 -3.35 -5.49
C PHE A 108 2.48 -2.15 -6.38
N SER A 109 2.93 -2.41 -7.61
CA SER A 109 3.35 -1.36 -8.54
C SER A 109 2.23 -1.04 -9.53
N LEU A 110 1.79 0.22 -9.58
CA LEU A 110 0.67 0.67 -10.42
C LEU A 110 1.03 0.74 -11.91
N ASP A 111 2.30 0.97 -12.26
CA ASP A 111 2.79 0.88 -13.65
C ASP A 111 2.51 -0.49 -14.30
N ARG A 112 2.42 -1.57 -13.50
CA ARG A 112 2.02 -2.90 -13.98
C ARG A 112 0.55 -2.98 -14.40
N LEU A 113 -0.30 -2.09 -13.90
CA LEU A 113 -1.72 -2.01 -14.31
C LEU A 113 -1.90 -1.32 -15.67
N TRP A 114 -0.94 -0.49 -16.07
CA TRP A 114 -0.94 0.20 -17.37
C TRP A 114 -0.43 -0.68 -18.52
N GLY A 115 0.11 -1.87 -18.21
CA GLY A 115 0.75 -2.78 -19.16
C GLY A 115 -0.02 -4.03 -19.55
N VAL A 116 -1.30 -4.18 -19.16
CA VAL A 116 -2.10 -5.34 -19.58
C VAL A 116 -3.04 -4.94 -20.73
N ALA A 117 -2.45 -4.82 -21.93
CA ALA A 117 -3.15 -5.33 -23.11
C ALA A 117 -3.10 -6.85 -22.99
N LEU A 118 -4.23 -7.49 -22.76
CA LEU A 118 -4.34 -8.95 -22.88
C LEU A 118 -4.22 -9.29 -24.39
N PRO A 119 -3.29 -10.16 -24.82
CA PRO A 119 -3.54 -10.98 -26.00
C PRO A 119 -4.67 -12.00 -25.73
#